data_AF-A0A6G0SDS9-F1
#
_entry.id   AF-A0A6G0SDS9-F1
#
_cell.length_a   1.000
_cell.length_b   1.000
_cell.length_c   1.000
_cell.angle_alpha   90.00
_cell.angle_beta   90.00
_cell.angle_gamma   90.00
#
_symmetry.space_group_name_H-M   'P 1'
#
loop_
_entity.id
_entity.type
_entity.pdbx_description
1 polymer ?
#
loop_
_entity_poly.entity_id
_entity_poly.type
_entity_poly.pdbx_seq_one_letter_code
_entity_poly.pdbx_strand_id
1 'polypeptide(L)'
;MSSAFGVVAYRTHRGSIKMDTNAAFVKALYTEIKEANVYKNDFADKQIVVIFDNAPAHSQTEVLVPAHDELVLLRLEPYSPMCNPIENCFSALKAQIKQYLALMRDEMNRPRTQPTSSGPRISKTEARMQLLERAVHVSMPRITQAMVQRMELHAAKFDVATIRMEGMKYGK
;
A
#
# COMPACT_ATOMS: atom_id res chain seq x y z
N MET A 1 -17.00 4.54 13.76
CA MET A 1 -15.73 4.08 14.38
C MET A 1 -14.60 4.86 13.73
N SER A 2 -13.72 5.48 14.51
CA SER A 2 -12.50 6.12 14.00
C SER A 2 -11.39 5.06 14.03
N SER A 3 -10.86 4.65 12.88
CA SER A 3 -9.74 3.70 12.82
C SER A 3 -8.52 4.32 13.51
N ALA A 4 -8.12 3.81 14.67
CA ALA A 4 -6.91 4.29 15.36
C ALA A 4 -5.61 3.94 14.61
N PHE A 5 -5.70 3.27 13.45
CA PHE A 5 -4.60 2.88 12.59
C PHE A 5 -4.46 3.78 11.37
N GLY A 6 -3.21 4.11 11.02
CA GLY A 6 -2.82 4.64 9.71
C GLY A 6 -2.25 3.52 8.84
N VAL A 7 -1.23 3.80 8.04
CA VAL A 7 -0.46 2.74 7.36
C VAL A 7 0.22 1.88 8.43
N VAL A 8 -0.11 0.59 8.48
CA VAL A 8 0.51 -0.37 9.41
C VAL A 8 1.87 -0.82 8.90
N ALA A 9 1.91 -1.27 7.65
CA ALA A 9 3.13 -1.79 7.02
C ALA A 9 3.19 -1.38 5.54
N TYR A 10 4.40 -1.18 5.03
CA TYR A 10 4.67 -1.09 3.60
C TYR A 10 6.05 -1.68 3.30
N ARG A 11 6.24 -2.15 2.07
CA ARG A 11 7.53 -2.65 1.59
C ARG A 11 7.78 -2.19 0.16
N THR A 12 9.02 -1.85 -0.15
CA THR A 12 9.48 -1.73 -1.53
C THR A 12 9.91 -3.11 -2.02
N HIS A 13 9.65 -3.41 -3.29
CA HIS A 13 10.04 -4.65 -3.92
C HIS A 13 10.55 -4.37 -5.32
N ARG A 14 11.68 -4.97 -5.68
CA ARG A 14 12.25 -4.87 -7.03
C ARG A 14 11.79 -6.05 -7.86
N GLY A 15 11.21 -5.77 -9.02
CA GLY A 15 10.64 -6.79 -9.90
C GLY A 15 9.17 -7.07 -9.62
N SER A 16 8.69 -8.20 -10.11
CA SER A 16 7.28 -8.59 -9.99
C SER A 16 7.00 -9.27 -8.66
N ILE A 17 5.91 -8.86 -8.01
CA ILE A 17 5.43 -9.52 -6.79
C ILE A 17 4.75 -10.83 -7.18
N LYS A 18 5.22 -11.92 -6.58
CA LYS A 18 4.64 -13.27 -6.73
C LYS A 18 3.77 -13.61 -5.52
N MET A 19 2.97 -14.68 -5.64
CA MET A 19 2.01 -15.09 -4.61
C MET A 19 2.65 -15.43 -3.26
N ASP A 20 3.81 -16.08 -3.27
CA ASP A 20 4.61 -16.38 -2.08
C ASP A 20 5.09 -15.11 -1.38
N THR A 21 5.52 -14.11 -2.15
CA THR A 21 5.92 -12.79 -1.65
C THR A 21 4.73 -12.07 -1.02
N ASN A 22 3.55 -12.11 -1.67
CA ASN A 22 2.33 -11.53 -1.12
C ASN A 22 1.91 -12.24 0.18
N ALA A 23 1.85 -13.57 0.19
CA ALA A 23 1.49 -14.34 1.38
C ALA A 23 2.46 -14.09 2.55
N ALA A 24 3.77 -13.97 2.27
CA ALA A 24 4.77 -13.59 3.27
C ALA A 24 4.53 -12.18 3.83
N PHE A 25 4.10 -11.24 2.98
CA PHE A 25 3.74 -9.89 3.43
C PHE A 25 2.49 -9.89 4.31
N VAL A 26 1.44 -10.62 3.93
CA VAL A 26 0.19 -10.72 4.71
C VAL A 26 0.44 -11.35 6.09
N LYS A 27 1.27 -12.40 6.17
CA LYS A 27 1.67 -13.01 7.45
C LYS A 27 2.37 -12.00 8.36
N ALA A 28 3.33 -11.25 7.81
CA ALA A 28 4.03 -10.24 8.59
C ALA A 28 3.10 -9.10 9.02
N LEU A 29 2.20 -8.66 8.13
CA LEU A 29 1.18 -7.66 8.45
C LEU A 29 0.29 -8.12 9.61
N TYR A 30 -0.17 -9.37 9.60
CA TYR A 30 -0.96 -9.93 10.70
C TYR A 30 -0.20 -9.86 12.04
N THR A 31 1.06 -10.30 12.07
CA THR A 31 1.91 -10.21 13.27
C THR A 31 2.08 -8.77 13.74
N GLU A 32 2.42 -7.85 12.82
CA GLU A 32 2.60 -6.42 13.14
C GLU A 32 1.32 -5.80 13.72
N ILE A 33 0.13 -6.15 13.20
CA ILE A 33 -1.15 -5.69 13.74
C ILE A 33 -1.38 -6.26 15.15
N LYS A 34 -1.21 -7.57 15.36
CA LYS A 34 -1.42 -8.19 16.69
C LYS A 34 -0.46 -7.65 17.74
N GLU A 35 0.75 -7.25 17.34
CA GLU A 35 1.76 -6.70 18.25
C GLU A 35 1.53 -5.21 18.58
N ALA A 36 0.80 -4.48 17.73
CA ALA A 36 0.54 -3.06 17.93
C ALA A 36 -0.30 -2.80 19.19
N ASN A 37 0.14 -1.83 20.00
CA ASN A 37 -0.55 -1.43 21.23
C ASN A 37 -1.99 -1.00 20.97
N VAL A 38 -2.24 -0.31 19.85
CA VAL A 38 -3.59 0.09 19.44
C VAL A 38 -4.50 -1.12 19.30
N TYR A 39 -4.04 -2.21 18.67
CA TYR A 39 -4.83 -3.43 18.55
C TYR A 39 -5.05 -4.08 19.91
N LYS A 40 -3.98 -4.24 20.70
CA LYS A 40 -4.04 -4.87 22.03
C LYS A 40 -4.98 -4.14 22.99
N ASN A 41 -5.05 -2.81 22.91
CA ASN A 41 -5.84 -2.00 23.83
C ASN A 41 -7.30 -1.88 23.38
N ASP A 42 -7.53 -1.70 22.07
CA ASP A 42 -8.84 -1.24 21.57
C ASP A 42 -9.54 -2.27 20.67
N PHE A 43 -8.83 -3.31 20.21
CA PHE A 43 -9.34 -4.25 19.19
C PHE A 43 -8.99 -5.73 19.45
N ALA A 44 -8.53 -6.10 20.66
CA ALA A 44 -8.06 -7.45 20.96
C ALA A 44 -9.14 -8.53 20.79
N ASP A 45 -10.41 -8.17 20.91
CA ASP A 45 -11.58 -9.04 20.71
C ASP A 45 -12.12 -9.00 19.27
N LYS A 46 -11.49 -8.24 18.37
CA LYS A 46 -11.95 -8.05 16.98
C LYS A 46 -11.13 -8.87 15.99
N GLN A 47 -11.81 -9.34 14.95
CA GLN A 47 -11.16 -9.95 13.79
C GLN A 47 -10.42 -8.89 12.96
N ILE A 48 -9.26 -9.28 12.44
CA ILE A 48 -8.49 -8.55 11.44
C ILE A 48 -9.02 -8.97 10.07
N VAL A 49 -9.56 -8.02 9.32
CA VAL A 49 -10.07 -8.26 7.96
C VAL A 49 -9.10 -7.64 6.96
N VAL A 50 -8.55 -8.47 6.06
CA VAL A 50 -7.70 -8.01 4.96
C VAL A 50 -8.47 -8.14 3.65
N ILE A 51 -8.57 -7.02 2.94
CA ILE A 51 -9.34 -6.93 1.69
C ILE A 51 -8.35 -6.81 0.51
N PHE A 52 -8.50 -7.66 -0.49
CA PHE A 52 -7.67 -7.69 -1.69
C PHE A 52 -8.48 -7.31 -2.94
N ASP A 53 -7.81 -6.73 -3.93
CA ASP A 53 -8.29 -6.79 -5.31
C ASP A 53 -7.97 -8.16 -5.95
N ASN A 54 -8.43 -8.37 -7.18
CA ASN A 54 -8.27 -9.65 -7.89
C ASN A 54 -6.97 -9.75 -8.70
N ALA A 55 -5.90 -9.05 -8.30
CA ALA A 55 -4.61 -9.16 -8.98
C ALA A 55 -4.05 -10.60 -8.93
N PRO A 56 -3.32 -11.06 -9.96
CA PRO A 56 -2.78 -12.44 -10.00
C PRO A 56 -1.92 -12.80 -8.79
N ALA A 57 -1.17 -11.83 -8.23
CA ALA A 57 -0.35 -12.01 -7.03
C ALA A 57 -1.17 -12.40 -5.79
N HIS A 58 -2.47 -12.09 -5.76
CA HIS A 58 -3.34 -12.39 -4.62
C HIS A 58 -4.05 -13.74 -4.76
N SER A 59 -4.04 -14.39 -5.92
CA SER A 59 -4.93 -15.52 -6.29
C SER A 59 -4.90 -16.75 -5.36
N GLN A 60 -3.85 -16.97 -4.57
CA GLN A 60 -3.75 -18.10 -3.63
C GLN A 60 -3.44 -17.66 -2.20
N THR A 61 -3.72 -16.42 -1.85
CA THR A 61 -3.37 -15.88 -0.52
C THR A 61 -4.05 -16.67 0.60
N GLU A 62 -5.30 -17.08 0.39
CA GLU A 62 -6.12 -17.86 1.32
C GLU A 62 -5.60 -19.28 1.53
N VAL A 63 -4.83 -19.81 0.57
CA VAL A 63 -4.21 -21.15 0.66
C VAL A 63 -2.82 -21.05 1.31
N LEU A 64 -2.07 -19.98 1.02
CA LEU A 64 -0.68 -19.82 1.44
C LEU A 64 -0.50 -19.15 2.81
N VAL A 65 -1.51 -18.42 3.28
CA VAL A 65 -1.54 -17.81 4.62
C VAL A 65 -2.21 -18.79 5.58
N PRO A 66 -1.54 -19.18 6.68
CA PRO A 66 -2.14 -20.04 7.70
C PRO A 66 -3.47 -19.47 8.20
N ALA A 67 -4.44 -20.35 8.39
CA ALA A 67 -5.71 -19.96 9.00
C ALA A 67 -5.49 -19.50 10.45
N HIS A 68 -6.07 -18.36 10.79
CA HIS A 68 -6.17 -17.86 12.16
C HIS A 68 -7.64 -17.52 12.41
N ASP A 69 -8.18 -17.87 13.57
CA ASP A 69 -9.59 -17.61 13.91
C ASP A 69 -9.91 -16.10 13.89
N GLU A 70 -8.90 -15.27 14.16
CA GLU A 70 -9.03 -13.82 14.14
C GLU A 70 -8.64 -13.17 12.80
N LEU A 71 -8.28 -13.93 11.76
CA LEU A 71 -7.92 -13.40 10.43
C LEU A 71 -8.95 -13.79 9.37
N VAL A 72 -9.56 -12.78 8.76
CA VAL A 72 -10.50 -12.94 7.64
C VAL A 72 -9.89 -12.32 6.39
N LEU A 73 -9.83 -13.09 5.31
CA LEU A 73 -9.34 -12.64 4.01
C LEU A 73 -10.54 -12.50 3.06
N LEU A 74 -10.76 -11.29 2.54
CA LEU A 74 -11.86 -10.97 1.62
C LEU A 74 -11.34 -10.45 0.28
N ARG A 75 -12.14 -10.65 -0.76
CA ARG A 75 -11.87 -10.11 -2.10
C ARG A 75 -12.92 -9.08 -2.46
N LEU A 76 -12.47 -8.00 -3.09
CA LEU A 76 -13.36 -7.05 -3.73
C LEU A 76 -13.97 -7.67 -4.98
N GLU A 77 -15.21 -7.32 -5.25
CA GLU A 77 -15.85 -7.63 -6.52
C GLU A 77 -15.05 -7.01 -7.69
N PRO A 78 -14.97 -7.70 -8.84
CA PRO A 78 -14.30 -7.17 -10.02
C PRO A 78 -14.77 -5.75 -10.36
N TYR A 79 -13.83 -4.91 -10.81
CA TYR A 79 -14.11 -3.54 -11.29
C TYR A 79 -14.75 -2.60 -10.26
N SER A 80 -14.47 -2.80 -8.97
CA SER A 80 -14.96 -1.93 -7.87
C SER A 80 -13.86 -1.08 -7.19
N PRO A 81 -13.05 -0.28 -7.93
CA PRO A 81 -11.99 0.53 -7.31
C PRO A 81 -12.54 1.62 -6.37
N MET A 82 -13.81 2.02 -6.52
CA MET A 82 -14.48 2.98 -5.62
C MET A 82 -14.63 2.44 -4.19
N CYS A 83 -14.74 1.11 -4.07
CA CYS A 83 -14.83 0.42 -2.78
C CYS A 83 -13.44 0.13 -2.20
N ASN A 84 -12.34 0.48 -2.90
CA ASN A 84 -10.99 0.27 -2.41
C ASN A 84 -10.39 1.57 -1.84
N PRO A 85 -10.34 1.75 -0.51
CA PRO A 85 -9.84 2.99 0.09
C PRO A 85 -8.36 3.25 -0.21
N ILE A 86 -7.58 2.23 -0.59
CA ILE A 86 -6.14 2.38 -0.87
C ILE A 86 -5.87 3.19 -2.16
N GLU A 87 -6.79 3.23 -3.11
CA GLU A 87 -6.59 3.89 -4.42
C GLU A 87 -6.32 5.39 -4.26
N ASN A 88 -7.06 6.03 -3.36
CA ASN A 88 -6.85 7.44 -3.06
C ASN A 88 -5.55 7.69 -2.27
N CYS A 89 -5.16 6.76 -1.39
CA CYS A 89 -3.86 6.79 -0.74
C CYS A 89 -2.72 6.70 -1.76
N PHE A 90 -2.81 5.77 -2.72
CA PHE A 90 -1.84 5.66 -3.81
C PHE A 90 -1.81 6.90 -4.69
N SER A 91 -2.94 7.53 -4.96
CA SER A 91 -2.98 8.78 -5.73
C SER A 91 -2.20 9.91 -5.05
N ALA A 92 -2.36 10.09 -3.73
CA ALA A 92 -1.57 11.08 -2.99
C ALA A 92 -0.08 10.71 -2.91
N LEU A 93 0.23 9.43 -2.70
CA LEU A 93 1.62 8.96 -2.67
C LEU A 93 2.31 9.21 -4.03
N LYS A 94 1.64 8.87 -5.13
CA LYS A 94 2.13 9.11 -6.50
C LYS A 94 2.35 10.60 -6.76
N ALA A 95 1.46 11.47 -6.30
CA ALA A 95 1.63 12.92 -6.44
C ALA A 95 2.89 13.41 -5.71
N GLN A 96 3.11 12.94 -4.48
CA GLN A 96 4.28 13.32 -3.68
C GLN A 96 5.59 12.79 -4.28
N ILE A 97 5.60 11.54 -4.76
CA ILE A 97 6.75 10.95 -5.46
C ILE A 97 7.07 11.77 -6.71
N LYS A 98 6.07 12.16 -7.50
CA LYS A 98 6.28 13.00 -8.70
C LYS A 98 6.89 14.35 -8.35
N GLN A 99 6.42 15.00 -7.28
CA GLN A 99 7.00 16.26 -6.80
C GLN A 99 8.45 16.09 -6.38
N TYR A 100 8.75 15.05 -5.59
CA TYR A 100 10.12 14.74 -5.18
C TYR A 100 11.04 14.49 -6.38
N LEU A 101 10.61 13.68 -7.35
CA LEU A 101 11.38 13.40 -8.56
C LEU A 101 11.61 14.65 -9.43
N ALA A 102 10.65 15.58 -9.45
CA ALA A 102 10.80 16.86 -10.14
C ALA A 102 11.89 17.73 -9.49
N LEU A 103 12.00 17.73 -8.16
CA LEU A 103 13.07 18.40 -7.43
C LEU A 103 14.43 17.72 -7.66
N MET A 104 14.44 16.39 -7.78
CA MET A 104 15.64 15.60 -8.03
C MET A 104 15.95 15.44 -9.53
N ARG A 105 15.41 16.32 -10.39
CA ARG A 105 15.55 16.21 -11.86
C ARG A 105 17.01 16.20 -12.32
N ASP A 106 17.87 16.97 -11.65
CA ASP A 106 19.29 16.98 -11.96
C ASP A 106 19.92 15.64 -11.64
N GLU A 107 19.68 15.08 -10.45
CA GLU A 107 20.17 13.75 -10.08
C GLU A 107 19.67 12.65 -11.02
N MET A 108 18.39 12.71 -11.42
CA MET A 108 17.78 11.78 -12.36
C MET A 108 18.42 11.81 -13.76
N ASN A 109 18.94 12.98 -14.17
CA ASN A 109 19.51 13.21 -15.50
C ASN A 109 21.04 13.33 -15.51
N ARG A 110 21.69 13.31 -14.34
CA ARG A 110 23.15 13.50 -14.21
C ARG A 110 23.91 12.57 -15.16
N PRO A 111 24.66 13.13 -16.12
CA PRO A 111 25.66 12.38 -16.87
C PRO A 111 26.73 11.90 -15.90
N ARG A 112 27.21 10.66 -16.06
CA ARG A 112 28.27 10.14 -15.18
C ARG A 112 29.61 10.75 -15.55
N THR A 113 29.95 11.89 -14.95
CA THR A 113 31.30 12.49 -15.08
C THR A 113 32.10 12.52 -13.79
N GLN A 114 31.68 11.83 -12.72
CA GLN A 114 32.53 11.70 -11.53
C GLN A 114 32.67 10.24 -11.04
N PRO A 115 33.92 9.75 -10.88
CA PRO A 115 34.19 8.59 -10.04
C PRO A 115 33.75 8.92 -8.60
N THR A 116 32.99 8.04 -7.96
CA THR A 116 32.90 8.10 -6.50
C THR A 116 34.20 7.54 -5.94
N SER A 117 34.74 8.18 -4.91
CA SER A 117 36.04 7.83 -4.31
C SER A 117 36.09 6.43 -3.67
N SER A 118 35.04 5.60 -3.77
CA SER A 118 34.90 4.41 -2.92
C SER A 118 33.97 3.28 -3.42
N GLY A 119 33.59 3.16 -4.71
CA GLY A 119 32.77 1.99 -5.10
C GLY A 119 32.53 1.70 -6.58
N PRO A 120 31.91 0.54 -6.90
CA PRO A 120 31.63 0.13 -8.27
C PRO A 120 30.69 1.08 -9.00
N ARG A 121 30.92 1.22 -10.30
CA ARG A 121 30.05 2.00 -11.18
C ARG A 121 28.64 1.38 -11.28
N ILE A 122 27.65 1.90 -10.55
CA ILE A 122 26.22 1.50 -10.71
C ILE A 122 25.61 1.89 -12.08
N SER A 123 24.70 1.10 -12.65
CA SER A 123 24.07 1.43 -13.95
C SER A 123 23.08 2.61 -13.84
N LYS A 124 22.70 3.22 -14.98
CA LYS A 124 21.66 4.27 -15.01
C LYS A 124 20.33 3.75 -14.47
N THR A 125 20.00 2.50 -14.76
CA THR A 125 18.82 1.81 -14.25
C THR A 125 18.88 1.66 -12.73
N GLU A 126 20.03 1.25 -12.19
CA GLU A 126 20.23 1.10 -10.75
C GLU A 126 20.13 2.44 -10.02
N ALA A 127 20.78 3.49 -10.51
CA ALA A 127 20.71 4.82 -9.91
C ALA A 127 19.26 5.36 -9.88
N ARG A 128 18.49 5.12 -10.95
CA ARG A 128 17.07 5.49 -11.00
C ARG A 128 16.22 4.66 -10.05
N MET A 129 16.50 3.37 -9.91
CA MET A 129 15.79 2.51 -8.97
C MET A 129 16.02 2.97 -7.52
N GLN A 130 17.27 3.26 -7.15
CA GLN A 130 17.60 3.80 -5.83
C GLN A 130 16.91 5.15 -5.56
N LEU A 131 16.87 6.03 -6.57
CA LEU A 131 16.15 7.30 -6.47
C LEU A 131 14.64 7.08 -6.26
N LEU A 132 14.04 6.11 -6.95
CA LEU A 132 12.62 5.76 -6.77
C LEU A 132 12.34 5.20 -5.38
N GLU A 133 13.17 4.28 -4.88
CA GLU A 133 13.04 3.73 -3.52
C GLU A 133 13.14 4.83 -2.46
N ARG A 134 14.10 5.74 -2.63
CA ARG A 134 14.22 6.94 -1.78
C ARG A 134 13.00 7.85 -1.88
N ALA A 135 12.47 8.08 -3.09
CA ALA A 135 11.29 8.91 -3.30
C ALA A 135 10.06 8.33 -2.59
N VAL A 136 9.86 7.01 -2.63
CA VAL A 136 8.81 6.32 -1.88
C VAL A 136 8.99 6.55 -0.39
N HIS A 137 10.18 6.28 0.15
CA HIS A 137 10.45 6.41 1.59
C HIS A 137 10.18 7.83 2.11
N VAL A 138 10.68 8.85 1.39
CA VAL A 138 10.45 10.27 1.74
C VAL A 138 8.97 10.66 1.61
N SER A 139 8.22 10.00 0.73
CA SER A 139 6.82 10.31 0.47
C SER A 139 5.84 9.61 1.40
N MET A 140 6.22 8.50 2.03
CA MET A 140 5.32 7.71 2.90
C MET A 140 4.66 8.52 4.04
N PRO A 141 5.36 9.45 4.74
CA PRO A 141 4.73 10.30 5.75
C PRO A 141 3.55 11.15 5.23
N ARG A 142 3.40 11.32 3.91
CA ARG A 142 2.24 12.00 3.31
C ARG A 142 0.93 11.25 3.54
N ILE A 143 0.98 9.94 3.74
CA ILE A 143 -0.17 9.09 4.03
C ILE A 143 -0.38 9.06 5.53
N THR A 144 -1.08 10.10 6.02
CA THR A 144 -1.37 10.24 7.45
C THR A 144 -2.53 9.35 7.86
N GLN A 145 -2.62 9.04 9.15
CA GLN A 145 -3.77 8.34 9.73
C GLN A 145 -5.10 9.01 9.39
N ALA A 146 -5.19 10.32 9.57
CA ALA A 146 -6.40 11.08 9.24
C ALA A 146 -6.77 10.99 7.75
N MET A 147 -5.77 10.84 6.86
CA MET A 147 -6.03 10.60 5.44
C MET A 147 -6.61 9.20 5.23
N VAL A 148 -6.02 8.15 5.81
CA VAL A 148 -6.51 6.77 5.70
C VAL A 148 -7.96 6.67 6.17
N GLN A 149 -8.28 7.21 7.35
CA GLN A 149 -9.64 7.25 7.89
C GLN A 149 -10.64 7.94 6.95
N ARG A 150 -10.25 9.08 6.34
CA ARG A 150 -11.12 9.78 5.38
C ARG A 150 -11.38 8.94 4.13
N MET A 151 -10.39 8.18 3.68
CA MET A 151 -10.53 7.31 2.50
C MET A 151 -11.37 6.08 2.80
N GLU A 152 -11.22 5.45 3.97
CA GLU A 152 -12.11 4.39 4.45
C GLU A 152 -13.57 4.85 4.49
N LEU A 153 -13.82 6.02 5.11
CA LEU A 153 -15.17 6.60 5.16
C LEU A 153 -15.72 6.97 3.78
N HIS A 154 -14.85 7.32 2.83
CA HIS A 154 -15.25 7.60 1.46
C HIS A 154 -15.64 6.31 0.72
N ALA A 155 -14.81 5.26 0.81
CA ALA A 155 -15.08 3.95 0.21
C ALA A 155 -16.37 3.34 0.75
N ALA A 156 -16.60 3.39 2.06
CA ALA A 156 -17.80 2.83 2.70
C ALA A 156 -19.12 3.45 2.19
N LYS A 157 -19.11 4.68 1.68
CA LYS A 157 -20.31 5.30 1.06
C LYS A 157 -20.71 4.59 -0.23
N PHE A 158 -19.73 4.07 -0.97
CA PHE A 158 -20.00 3.30 -2.18
C PHE A 158 -20.57 1.93 -1.84
N ASP A 159 -20.11 1.29 -0.77
CA ASP A 159 -20.71 0.02 -0.31
C ASP A 159 -22.20 0.18 0.02
N VAL A 160 -22.57 1.29 0.68
CA VAL A 160 -23.97 1.63 0.96
C VAL A 160 -24.75 1.89 -0.33
N ALA A 161 -24.16 2.58 -1.31
CA ALA A 161 -24.78 2.82 -2.61
C ALA A 161 -24.97 1.51 -3.41
N THR A 162 -24.00 0.58 -3.35
CA THR A 162 -24.09 -0.77 -3.93
C THR A 162 -25.27 -1.54 -3.36
N ILE A 163 -25.41 -1.57 -2.04
CA ILE A 163 -26.53 -2.24 -1.36
C ILE A 163 -27.88 -1.65 -1.82
N ARG A 164 -27.91 -0.35 -2.12
CA ARG A 164 -29.10 0.36 -2.60
C ARG A 164 -29.32 0.28 -4.11
N MET A 165 -28.44 -0.41 -4.85
CA MET A 165 -28.44 -0.48 -6.32
C MET A 165 -28.42 0.90 -6.99
N GLU A 166 -27.82 1.90 -6.32
CA GLU A 166 -27.67 3.24 -6.88
C GLU A 166 -26.52 3.25 -7.91
N GLY A 167 -26.70 3.96 -9.03
CA GLY A 167 -25.66 4.08 -10.06
C GLY A 167 -24.43 4.82 -9.52
N MET A 168 -23.30 4.13 -9.40
CA MET A 168 -22.05 4.70 -8.91
C MET A 168 -21.19 5.24 -10.06
N LYS A 169 -20.68 6.47 -9.92
CA LYS A 169 -19.79 7.09 -10.91
C LYS A 169 -18.34 7.01 -10.46
N TYR A 170 -17.49 6.39 -11.29
CA TYR A 170 -16.04 6.40 -11.12
C TYR A 170 -15.43 7.60 -11.85
N GLY A 171 -14.74 8.47 -11.11
CA GLY A 171 -14.00 9.60 -11.66
C GLY A 171 -14.88 10.76 -12.17
N LYS A 172 -14.31 11.96 -12.12
CA LYS A 172 -14.67 13.09 -12.97
C LYS A 172 -13.45 13.44 -13.80
#